data_AF-A0A933RSX5-F1
#
_entry.id   AF-A0A933RSX5-F1
#
_cell.length_a   1.000
_cell.length_b   1.000
_cell.length_c   1.000
_cell.angle_alpha   90.00
_cell.angle_beta   90.00
_cell.angle_gamma   90.00
#
_symmetry.space_group_name_H-M   'P 1'
#
loop_
_entity.id
_entity.type
_entity.pdbx_description
1 polymer ?
#
loop_
_entity_poly.entity_id
_entity_poly.type
_entity_poly.pdbx_seq_one_letter_code
_entity_poly.pdbx_strand_id
1 'polypeptide(L)'
;MSFGESMEEKIEQFYDKLRAQSDLYRVLLGLAKKQTLEISYENVDSFMLLMEEKKKIVERIEEIEVTAAPLREFWETNRDGISEQGRSKLRAVVDQIRGLLEELLEVEAQSQHELGIAKNTVEEELRQVSVGSKVMRSYRRSPDGKPRFMDETG
;
A
#
# COMPACT_ATOMS: atom_id res chain seq x y z
N MET A 1 -29.62 -37.27 1.57
CA MET A 1 -30.52 -36.19 2.01
C MET A 1 -29.65 -35.18 2.71
N SER A 2 -29.38 -34.03 2.10
CA SER A 2 -28.63 -32.96 2.77
C SER A 2 -29.54 -32.39 3.84
N PHE A 3 -29.15 -32.51 5.11
CA PHE A 3 -29.77 -31.71 6.17
C PHE A 3 -29.58 -30.26 5.76
N GLY A 4 -30.67 -29.53 5.58
CA GLY A 4 -30.60 -28.10 5.28
C GLY A 4 -29.93 -27.41 6.46
N GLU A 5 -28.83 -26.70 6.22
CA GLU A 5 -28.20 -25.87 7.24
C GLU A 5 -29.24 -24.94 7.86
N SER A 6 -29.23 -24.83 9.19
CA SER A 6 -30.13 -23.93 9.89
C SER A 6 -29.77 -22.48 9.57
N MET A 7 -30.75 -21.57 9.69
CA MET A 7 -30.52 -20.14 9.52
C MET A 7 -29.39 -19.65 10.45
N GLU A 8 -29.36 -20.14 11.70
CA GLU A 8 -28.34 -19.80 12.68
C GLU A 8 -26.93 -20.24 12.25
N GLU A 9 -26.80 -21.43 11.66
CA GLU A 9 -25.52 -21.93 11.14
C GLU A 9 -24.97 -21.04 10.02
N LYS A 10 -25.82 -20.61 9.08
CA LYS A 10 -25.39 -19.71 8.00
C LYS A 10 -24.95 -18.34 8.50
N ILE A 11 -25.61 -17.84 9.55
CA ILE A 11 -25.24 -16.58 10.19
C ILE A 11 -23.91 -16.69 10.93
N GLU A 12 -23.67 -17.81 11.61
CA GLU A 12 -22.38 -18.03 12.27
C GLU A 12 -21.25 -18.18 11.24
N GLN A 13 -21.48 -18.92 10.15
CA GLN A 13 -20.52 -19.00 9.04
C GLN A 13 -20.21 -17.62 8.45
N PHE A 14 -21.23 -16.78 8.26
CA PHE A 14 -21.02 -15.43 7.72
C PHE A 14 -20.20 -14.58 8.70
N TYR A 15 -20.53 -14.66 9.99
CA TYR A 15 -19.79 -13.98 11.03
C TYR A 15 -18.31 -14.39 11.05
N ASP A 16 -18.01 -15.68 10.97
CA ASP A 16 -16.64 -16.19 10.96
C ASP A 16 -15.85 -15.70 9.74
N LYS A 17 -16.51 -15.63 8.57
CA LYS A 17 -15.90 -15.04 7.36
C LYS A 17 -15.57 -13.57 7.54
N LEU A 18 -16.50 -12.78 8.07
CA LEU A 18 -16.26 -11.36 8.34
C LEU A 18 -15.18 -11.16 9.41
N ARG A 19 -15.13 -12.01 10.43
CA ARG A 19 -14.08 -11.97 11.44
C ARG A 19 -12.71 -12.26 10.85
N ALA A 20 -12.59 -13.31 10.04
CA ALA A 20 -11.34 -13.63 9.34
C ALA A 20 -10.90 -12.49 8.41
N GLN A 21 -11.84 -11.87 7.70
CA GLN A 21 -11.57 -10.68 6.87
C GLN A 21 -11.05 -9.51 7.73
N SER A 22 -11.67 -9.25 8.88
CA SER A 22 -11.24 -8.20 9.80
C SER A 22 -9.83 -8.43 10.35
N ASP A 23 -9.48 -9.67 10.66
CA ASP A 23 -8.14 -10.02 11.11
C ASP A 23 -7.09 -9.80 10.01
N LEU A 24 -7.42 -10.10 8.75
CA LEU A 24 -6.55 -9.79 7.61
C LEU A 24 -6.37 -8.28 7.42
N TYR A 25 -7.42 -7.47 7.57
CA TYR A 25 -7.29 -6.00 7.53
C TYR A 25 -6.39 -5.46 8.64
N ARG A 26 -6.43 -6.03 9.85
CA ARG A 26 -5.49 -5.65 10.92
C ARG A 26 -4.04 -5.96 10.55
N VAL A 27 -3.80 -7.12 9.96
CA VAL A 27 -2.46 -7.50 9.48
C VAL A 27 -2.01 -6.51 8.40
N LEU A 28 -2.89 -6.21 7.44
CA LEU A 28 -2.61 -5.27 6.35
C LEU A 28 -2.28 -3.86 6.88
N LEU A 29 -3.05 -3.36 7.85
CA LEU A 29 -2.78 -2.10 8.52
C LEU A 29 -1.43 -2.10 9.25
N GLY A 30 -1.08 -3.21 9.91
CA GLY A 30 0.24 -3.37 10.52
C GLY A 30 1.38 -3.28 9.50
N LEU A 31 1.21 -3.87 8.32
CA LEU A 31 2.16 -3.76 7.21
C LEU A 31 2.21 -2.34 6.65
N ALA A 32 1.07 -1.68 6.46
CA ALA A 32 1.01 -0.30 6.00
C ALA A 32 1.78 0.66 6.92
N LYS A 33 1.61 0.53 8.24
CA LYS A 33 2.37 1.32 9.22
C LYS A 33 3.87 1.05 9.18
N LYS A 34 4.28 -0.21 8.94
CA LYS A 34 5.70 -0.57 8.75
C LYS A 34 6.27 0.03 7.47
N GLN A 35 5.46 0.12 6.40
CA GLN A 35 5.88 0.71 5.13
C GLN A 35 6.35 2.16 5.31
N THR A 36 5.59 2.95 6.08
CA THR A 36 5.95 4.34 6.42
C THR A 36 7.34 4.43 7.07
N LEU A 37 7.68 3.49 7.94
CA LEU A 37 9.00 3.42 8.56
C LEU A 37 10.10 3.04 7.55
N GLU A 38 9.87 2.03 6.72
CA GLU A 38 10.87 1.58 5.73
C GLU A 38 11.16 2.64 4.65
N ILE A 39 10.17 3.46 4.27
CA ILE A 39 10.38 4.61 3.37
C ILE A 39 11.40 5.58 3.97
N SER A 40 11.36 5.81 5.28
CA SER A 40 12.30 6.70 5.96
C SER A 40 13.73 6.16 6.06
N TYR A 41 13.90 4.84 5.94
CA TYR A 41 15.20 4.16 6.03
C TYR A 41 15.82 3.85 4.65
N GLU A 42 15.18 4.24 3.56
CA GLU A 42 15.64 4.01 2.16
C GLU A 42 15.97 2.54 1.84
N ASN A 43 15.37 1.59 2.57
CA ASN A 43 15.63 0.16 2.42
C ASN A 43 14.72 -0.47 1.36
N VAL A 44 15.16 -0.39 0.10
CA VAL A 44 14.37 -0.85 -1.06
C VAL A 44 14.04 -2.34 -0.99
N ASP A 45 14.97 -3.19 -0.55
CA ASP A 45 14.74 -4.63 -0.48
C ASP A 45 13.65 -4.99 0.54
N SER A 46 13.70 -4.36 1.72
CA SER A 46 12.70 -4.59 2.78
C SER A 46 11.33 -4.01 2.40
N PHE A 47 11.32 -2.88 1.69
CA PHE A 47 10.11 -2.31 1.12
C PHE A 47 9.45 -3.26 0.10
N MET A 48 10.22 -3.87 -0.80
CA MET A 48 9.70 -4.81 -1.79
C MET A 48 9.09 -6.06 -1.16
N LEU A 49 9.76 -6.64 -0.14
CA LEU A 49 9.22 -7.76 0.62
C LEU A 49 7.89 -7.41 1.29
N LEU A 50 7.81 -6.22 1.87
CA LEU A 50 6.58 -5.72 2.50
C LEU A 50 5.44 -5.59 1.48
N MET A 51 5.72 -5.09 0.27
CA MET A 51 4.72 -5.00 -0.80
C MET A 51 4.21 -6.37 -1.25
N GLU A 52 5.09 -7.38 -1.33
CA GLU A 52 4.69 -8.75 -1.63
C GLU A 52 3.80 -9.35 -0.53
N GLU A 53 4.12 -9.10 0.75
CA GLU A 53 3.28 -9.52 1.87
C GLU A 53 1.90 -8.86 1.82
N LYS A 54 1.83 -7.55 1.57
CA LYS A 54 0.56 -6.83 1.42
C LYS A 54 -0.30 -7.41 0.30
N LYS A 55 0.32 -7.72 -0.86
CA LYS A 55 -0.37 -8.35 -1.99
C LYS A 55 -1.01 -9.69 -1.59
N LYS A 56 -0.25 -10.57 -0.92
CA LYS A 56 -0.77 -11.87 -0.44
C LYS A 56 -1.95 -11.73 0.53
N ILE A 57 -1.95 -10.69 1.37
CA ILE A 57 -3.06 -10.42 2.28
C ILE A 57 -4.30 -9.94 1.51
N VAL A 58 -4.13 -9.06 0.52
CA VAL A 58 -5.23 -8.60 -0.35
C VAL A 58 -5.85 -9.78 -1.11
N GLU A 59 -5.03 -10.64 -1.71
CA GLU A 59 -5.52 -11.85 -2.41
C GLU A 59 -6.36 -12.75 -1.48
N ARG A 60 -5.93 -12.95 -0.23
CA ARG A 60 -6.71 -13.70 0.77
C ARG A 60 -8.02 -13.02 1.16
N ILE A 61 -8.05 -11.69 1.21
CA ILE A 61 -9.29 -10.94 1.47
C ILE A 61 -10.26 -11.16 0.32
N GLU A 62 -9.80 -11.07 -0.94
CA GLU A 62 -10.61 -11.31 -2.13
C GLU A 62 -11.20 -12.73 -2.12
N GLU A 63 -10.41 -13.75 -1.77
CA GLU A 63 -10.88 -15.13 -1.61
C GLU A 63 -12.01 -15.25 -0.57
N ILE A 64 -11.86 -14.57 0.58
CA ILE A 64 -12.92 -14.55 1.61
C ILE A 64 -14.17 -13.86 1.09
N GLU A 65 -14.05 -12.74 0.40
CA GLU A 65 -15.20 -12.01 -0.15
C GLU A 65 -15.99 -12.84 -1.16
N VAL A 66 -15.29 -13.53 -2.06
CA VAL A 66 -15.90 -14.45 -3.03
C VAL A 66 -16.67 -15.56 -2.29
N THR A 67 -16.05 -16.17 -1.28
CA THR A 67 -16.71 -17.26 -0.52
C THR A 67 -17.81 -16.77 0.42
N ALA A 68 -17.79 -15.51 0.84
CA ALA A 68 -18.80 -14.89 1.69
C ALA A 68 -19.98 -14.33 0.90
N ALA A 69 -19.87 -14.14 -0.42
CA ALA A 69 -20.93 -13.55 -1.24
C ALA A 69 -22.29 -14.25 -1.12
N PRO A 70 -22.39 -15.60 -1.17
CA PRO A 70 -23.69 -16.28 -1.00
C PRO A 70 -24.28 -16.11 0.41
N LEU A 71 -23.42 -16.01 1.43
CA LEU A 71 -23.84 -15.80 2.82
C LEU A 71 -24.34 -14.36 3.03
N ARG A 72 -23.71 -13.39 2.35
CA ARG A 72 -24.16 -12.00 2.33
C ARG A 72 -25.54 -11.86 1.68
N GLU A 73 -25.74 -12.48 0.53
CA GLU A 73 -27.04 -12.49 -0.17
C GLU A 73 -28.13 -13.16 0.69
N PHE A 74 -27.80 -14.28 1.34
CA PHE A 74 -28.68 -14.93 2.30
C PHE A 74 -29.05 -14.00 3.46
N TRP A 75 -28.07 -13.33 4.06
CA TRP A 75 -28.28 -12.36 5.13
C TRP A 75 -29.20 -11.20 4.69
N GLU A 76 -28.96 -10.61 3.53
CA GLU A 76 -29.76 -9.49 3.01
C GLU A 76 -31.22 -9.88 2.78
N THR A 77 -31.45 -11.09 2.24
CA THR A 77 -32.78 -11.61 1.95
C THR A 77 -33.55 -12.04 3.19
N ASN A 78 -32.85 -12.49 4.24
CA ASN A 78 -33.47 -13.08 5.44
C ASN A 78 -33.34 -12.20 6.69
N ARG A 79 -32.89 -10.95 6.53
CA ARG A 79 -32.57 -10.04 7.64
C ARG A 79 -33.65 -9.96 8.72
N ASP A 80 -34.92 -9.90 8.33
CA ASP A 80 -36.03 -9.74 9.27
C ASP A 80 -36.35 -11.01 10.07
N GLY A 81 -35.93 -12.17 9.58
CA GLY A 81 -36.06 -13.46 10.26
C GLY A 81 -34.94 -13.74 11.27
N ILE A 82 -33.88 -12.93 11.28
CA ILE A 82 -32.70 -13.17 12.11
C ILE A 82 -32.85 -12.51 13.48
N SER A 83 -32.45 -13.24 14.52
CA SER A 83 -32.46 -12.75 15.89
C SER A 83 -31.70 -11.44 16.03
N GLU A 84 -32.19 -10.54 16.90
CA GLU A 84 -31.52 -9.26 17.16
C GLU A 84 -30.05 -9.45 17.57
N GLN A 85 -29.76 -10.52 18.33
CA GLN A 85 -28.40 -10.88 18.72
C GLN A 85 -27.50 -11.17 17.50
N GLY A 86 -27.97 -11.98 16.54
CA GLY A 86 -27.23 -12.26 15.31
C GLY A 86 -27.00 -11.01 14.47
N ARG A 87 -28.02 -10.15 14.38
CA ARG A 87 -27.92 -8.88 13.65
C ARG A 87 -26.92 -7.91 14.28
N SER A 88 -26.94 -7.79 15.60
CA SER A 88 -26.01 -6.96 16.37
C SER A 88 -24.57 -7.46 16.23
N LYS A 89 -24.37 -8.78 16.33
CA LYS A 89 -23.06 -9.44 16.19
C LYS A 89 -22.42 -9.19 14.81
N LEU A 90 -23.19 -9.35 13.73
CA LEU A 90 -22.73 -9.05 12.37
C LEU A 90 -22.45 -7.56 12.16
N ARG A 91 -23.31 -6.67 12.70
CA ARG A 91 -23.09 -5.22 12.61
C ARG A 91 -21.77 -4.81 13.26
N ALA A 92 -21.49 -5.34 14.46
CA ALA A 92 -20.26 -5.00 15.18
C ALA A 92 -19.00 -5.34 14.38
N VAL A 93 -18.94 -6.50 13.73
CA VAL A 93 -17.77 -6.86 12.91
C VAL A 93 -17.68 -6.04 11.62
N VAL A 94 -18.81 -5.68 11.00
CA VAL A 94 -18.83 -4.78 9.83
C VAL A 94 -18.32 -3.39 10.20
N ASP A 95 -18.77 -2.84 11.31
CA ASP A 95 -18.30 -1.53 11.78
C ASP A 95 -16.81 -1.55 12.15
N GLN A 96 -16.32 -2.66 12.70
CA GLN A 96 -14.89 -2.87 12.92
C GLN A 96 -14.09 -2.90 11.62
N ILE A 97 -14.59 -3.60 10.58
CA ILE A 97 -13.94 -3.62 9.25
C ILE A 97 -13.90 -2.21 8.65
N ARG A 98 -14.99 -1.44 8.76
CA ARG A 98 -15.04 -0.05 8.28
C ARG A 98 -13.99 0.83 8.94
N GLY A 99 -13.88 0.79 10.26
CA GLY A 99 -12.86 1.56 10.98
C GLY A 99 -11.44 1.18 10.56
N LEU A 100 -11.16 -0.12 10.36
CA LEU A 100 -9.86 -0.58 9.87
C LEU A 100 -9.55 -0.09 8.45
N LEU A 101 -10.55 -0.06 7.56
CA LEU A 101 -10.40 0.44 6.20
C LEU A 101 -10.15 1.95 6.16
N GLU A 102 -10.87 2.72 6.98
CA GLU A 102 -10.66 4.17 7.11
C GLU A 102 -9.23 4.49 7.57
N GLU A 103 -8.76 3.82 8.62
CA GLU A 103 -7.40 3.98 9.13
C GLU A 103 -6.35 3.53 8.10
N LEU A 104 -6.59 2.41 7.40
CA LEU A 104 -5.69 1.93 6.36
C LEU A 104 -5.56 2.94 5.21
N LEU A 105 -6.68 3.50 4.74
CA LEU A 105 -6.67 4.50 3.68
C LEU A 105 -5.88 5.75 4.07
N GLU A 106 -6.01 6.21 5.32
CA GLU A 106 -5.24 7.34 5.84
C GLU A 106 -3.73 7.04 5.83
N VAL A 107 -3.32 5.88 6.32
CA VAL A 107 -1.90 5.46 6.35
C VAL A 107 -1.32 5.28 4.95
N GLU A 108 -2.07 4.70 4.02
CA GLU A 108 -1.64 4.55 2.62
C GLU A 108 -1.50 5.92 1.93
N ALA A 109 -2.43 6.83 2.14
CA ALA A 109 -2.37 8.18 1.58
C ALA A 109 -1.13 8.94 2.08
N GLN A 110 -0.83 8.83 3.38
CA GLN A 110 0.38 9.40 3.96
C GLN A 110 1.65 8.78 3.34
N SER A 111 1.69 7.46 3.23
CA SER A 111 2.84 6.74 2.66
C SER A 111 3.08 7.10 1.19
N GLN A 112 2.01 7.27 0.40
CA GLN A 112 2.09 7.73 -0.98
C GLN A 112 2.63 9.17 -1.07
N HIS A 113 2.21 10.04 -0.16
CA HIS A 113 2.70 11.42 -0.10
C HIS A 113 4.21 11.46 0.19
N GLU A 114 4.67 10.69 1.17
CA GLU A 114 6.09 10.61 1.55
C GLU A 114 6.96 10.04 0.42
N LEU A 115 6.51 8.98 -0.25
CA LEU A 115 7.19 8.45 -1.45
C LEU A 115 7.28 9.49 -2.56
N GLY A 116 6.23 10.31 -2.73
CA GLY A 116 6.23 11.41 -3.70
C GLY A 116 7.30 12.47 -3.39
N ILE A 117 7.45 12.84 -2.12
CA ILE A 117 8.49 13.78 -1.66
C ILE A 117 9.89 13.19 -1.88
N ALA A 118 10.11 11.94 -1.47
CA ALA A 118 11.40 11.25 -1.64
C ALA A 118 11.80 11.20 -3.11
N LYS A 119 10.87 10.83 -4.00
CA LYS A 119 11.10 10.82 -5.46
C LYS A 119 11.52 12.18 -5.99
N ASN A 120 10.79 13.25 -5.64
CA ASN A 120 11.10 14.60 -6.12
C ASN A 120 12.49 15.07 -5.66
N THR A 121 12.89 14.70 -4.45
CA THR A 121 14.22 15.01 -3.89
C THR A 121 15.31 14.33 -4.70
N VAL A 122 15.18 13.02 -4.95
CA VAL A 122 16.13 12.26 -5.78
C VAL A 122 16.20 12.80 -7.21
N GLU A 123 15.07 13.19 -7.81
CA GLU A 123 15.07 13.80 -9.16
C GLU A 123 15.85 15.12 -9.20
N GLU A 124 15.74 15.95 -8.16
CA GLU A 124 16.48 17.21 -8.07
C GLU A 124 17.98 16.99 -7.86
N GLU A 125 18.36 16.04 -7.00
CA GLU A 125 19.76 15.64 -6.83
C GLU A 125 20.38 15.13 -8.14
N LEU A 126 19.65 14.28 -8.88
CA LEU A 126 20.09 13.78 -10.20
C LEU A 126 20.25 14.91 -11.22
N ARG A 127 19.38 15.93 -11.19
CA ARG A 127 19.52 17.13 -12.04
C ARG A 127 20.78 17.90 -11.69
N GLN A 128 21.07 18.11 -10.40
CA GLN A 128 22.27 18.82 -9.95
C GLN A 128 23.56 18.11 -10.36
N VAL A 129 23.63 16.78 -10.21
CA VAL A 129 24.77 15.96 -10.68
C VAL A 129 24.93 16.06 -12.21
N SER A 130 23.82 16.03 -12.95
CA SER A 130 23.82 16.14 -14.41
C SER A 130 24.26 17.53 -14.91
N VAL A 131 23.99 18.59 -14.15
CA VAL A 131 24.46 19.96 -14.45
C VAL A 131 25.93 20.13 -14.06
N GLY A 132 26.34 19.68 -12.88
CA GLY A 132 27.73 19.76 -12.41
C GLY A 132 28.72 19.02 -13.30
N SER A 133 28.33 17.85 -13.81
CA SER A 133 29.13 17.09 -14.79
C SER A 133 29.28 17.80 -16.14
N LYS A 134 28.27 18.57 -16.58
CA LYS A 134 28.36 19.42 -17.79
C LYS A 134 29.26 20.64 -17.58
N VAL A 135 29.20 21.29 -16.41
CA VAL A 135 30.05 22.42 -16.05
C VAL A 135 31.52 22.01 -15.92
N MET A 136 31.82 20.86 -15.29
CA MET A 136 33.18 20.31 -15.25
C MET A 136 33.73 19.99 -16.66
N ARG A 137 32.87 19.56 -17.59
CA ARG A 137 33.26 19.24 -18.98
C ARG A 137 33.53 20.48 -19.83
N SER A 138 32.86 21.60 -19.56
CA SER A 138 33.13 22.88 -20.23
C SER A 138 34.37 23.57 -19.67
N TYR A 139 34.68 23.45 -18.38
CA TYR A 139 35.96 23.94 -17.82
C TYR A 139 37.17 23.13 -18.31
N ARG A 140 37.02 21.85 -18.64
CA ARG A 140 38.09 21.06 -19.31
C ARG A 140 38.30 21.41 -20.80
N ARG A 141 37.46 22.28 -21.39
CA ARG A 141 37.56 22.71 -22.79
C ARG A 141 37.57 24.24 -22.89
N SER A 142 38.71 24.86 -22.56
CA SER A 142 39.20 26.12 -23.16
C SER A 142 40.61 26.45 -22.61
N PRO A 143 41.46 27.21 -23.32
CA PRO A 143 42.17 26.77 -24.52
C PRO A 143 43.62 27.30 -24.52
N ASP A 144 44.58 26.57 -23.98
CA ASP A 144 46.01 26.95 -24.10
C ASP A 144 46.69 26.14 -25.21
N GLY A 145 46.96 26.85 -26.31
CA GLY A 145 47.66 26.30 -27.46
C GLY A 145 47.68 27.22 -28.69
N LYS A 146 47.67 28.55 -28.51
CA LYS A 146 48.16 29.46 -29.55
C LYS A 146 49.61 29.82 -29.20
N PRO A 147 50.61 29.46 -30.02
CA PRO A 147 51.97 29.91 -29.80
C PRO A 147 52.03 31.42 -30.07
N ARG A 148 52.42 32.18 -29.05
CA ARG A 148 52.80 33.59 -29.13
C ARG A 148 54.27 33.71 -28.74
N PHE A 149 55.13 33.67 -29.75
CA PHE A 149 56.48 34.25 -29.81
C PHE A 149 56.70 34.48 -31.31
N MET A 150 57.15 35.61 -31.84
CA MET A 150 57.51 36.94 -31.35
C MET A 150 57.66 37.74 -32.66
N ASP A 151 57.19 38.98 -32.70
CA ASP A 151 57.49 39.89 -33.81
C ASP A 151 58.96 40.35 -33.76
N GLU A 152 59.52 40.55 -34.96
CA GLU A 152 60.52 41.56 -35.36
C GLU A 152 61.94 41.58 -34.74
N THR A 153 62.96 41.29 -35.56
CA THR A 153 64.10 42.17 -35.99
C THR A 153 65.36 41.34 -36.32
N GLY A 154 65.96 41.58 -37.51
CA GLY A 154 67.26 41.04 -37.93
C GLY A 154 67.35 40.74 -39.41
#